data_AF-A0A496ADG4-F1
#
_entry.id   AF-A0A496ADG4-F1
#
_cell.length_a   1.000
_cell.length_b   1.000
_cell.length_c   1.000
_cell.angle_alpha   90.00
_cell.angle_beta   90.00
_cell.angle_gamma   90.00
#
_symmetry.space_group_name_H-M   'P 1'
#
loop_
_entity.id
_entity.type
_entity.pdbx_description
1 polymer ?
#
loop_
_entity_poly.entity_id
_entity_poly.type
_entity_poly.pdbx_seq_one_letter_code
_entity_poly.pdbx_strand_id
1 'polypeptide(L)'
;MSNKNVSLKSGIRDNLSRGKVYEFLAQEIKNGSALSIVSAYFTINAFEALQKPLNEIAELRFLFGDPDFIKSLDPSNTESQKTA
;
A
#
# COMPACT_ATOMS: atom_id res chain seq x y z
N MET A 1 -18.01 -30.98 -4.67
CA MET A 1 -17.25 -30.64 -3.45
C MET A 1 -17.11 -29.12 -3.38
N SER A 2 -17.82 -28.45 -2.47
CA SER A 2 -17.78 -26.98 -2.35
C SER A 2 -17.46 -26.64 -0.90
N ASN A 3 -16.16 -26.45 -0.61
CA ASN A 3 -15.78 -25.78 0.62
C ASN A 3 -15.89 -24.28 0.35
N LYS A 4 -17.09 -23.74 0.61
CA LYS A 4 -17.31 -22.30 0.73
C LYS A 4 -16.30 -21.78 1.75
N ASN A 5 -15.34 -20.99 1.26
CA ASN A 5 -14.46 -20.16 2.07
C ASN A 5 -15.34 -19.36 3.05
N VAL A 6 -15.42 -19.81 4.29
CA VAL A 6 -16.06 -19.05 5.37
C VAL A 6 -15.15 -17.86 5.60
N SER A 7 -15.48 -16.72 4.99
CA SER A 7 -14.80 -15.46 5.27
C SER A 7 -15.03 -15.15 6.75
N LEU A 8 -13.98 -15.34 7.57
CA LEU A 8 -14.01 -14.98 8.97
C LEU A 8 -14.22 -13.46 9.07
N LYS A 9 -15.40 -13.03 9.53
CA LYS A 9 -15.69 -11.61 9.75
C LYS A 9 -14.68 -11.06 10.76
N SER A 10 -13.83 -10.17 10.30
CA SER A 10 -12.77 -9.54 11.09
C SER A 10 -12.55 -8.12 10.57
N GLY A 11 -12.13 -7.22 11.46
CA GLY A 11 -11.61 -5.91 11.06
C GLY A 11 -10.21 -5.98 10.43
N ILE A 12 -9.58 -7.16 10.42
CA ILE A 12 -8.24 -7.38 9.88
C ILE A 12 -8.34 -8.02 8.49
N ARG A 13 -7.51 -7.56 7.56
CA ARG A 13 -7.24 -8.21 6.28
C ARG A 13 -5.81 -8.73 6.26
N ASP A 14 -5.63 -9.99 5.90
CA ASP A 14 -4.33 -10.64 5.77
C ASP A 14 -4.37 -11.70 4.68
N ASN A 15 -3.23 -11.92 4.04
CA ASN A 15 -3.07 -12.86 2.94
C ASN A 15 -3.08 -14.34 3.38
N LEU A 16 -3.12 -14.64 4.68
CA LEU A 16 -3.05 -16.00 5.21
C LEU A 16 -4.42 -16.68 5.22
N SER A 17 -5.41 -16.00 5.80
CA SER A 17 -6.72 -16.59 6.07
C SER A 17 -7.89 -15.66 5.77
N ARG A 18 -7.63 -14.38 5.46
CA ARG A 18 -8.68 -13.34 5.34
C ARG A 18 -8.78 -12.72 3.95
N GLY A 19 -8.34 -13.45 2.93
CA GLY A 19 -8.35 -13.03 1.52
C GLY A 19 -7.13 -12.18 1.16
N LYS A 20 -6.96 -11.87 -0.13
CA LYS A 20 -5.78 -11.11 -0.55
C LYS A 20 -5.97 -9.63 -0.24
N VAL A 21 -5.00 -9.02 0.43
CA VAL A 21 -5.03 -7.60 0.81
C VAL A 21 -5.11 -6.71 -0.44
N TYR A 22 -4.44 -7.05 -1.53
CA TYR A 22 -4.51 -6.23 -2.75
C TYR A 22 -5.91 -6.22 -3.39
N GLU A 23 -6.62 -7.35 -3.37
CA GLU A 23 -7.98 -7.45 -3.94
C GLU A 23 -8.93 -6.57 -3.12
N PHE A 24 -8.77 -6.58 -1.81
CA PHE A 24 -9.50 -5.69 -0.91
C PHE A 24 -9.19 -4.22 -1.20
N LEU A 25 -7.92 -3.83 -1.27
CA LEU A 25 -7.53 -2.45 -1.55
C LEU A 25 -8.03 -1.98 -2.94
N ALA A 26 -7.91 -2.81 -3.97
CA ALA A 26 -8.37 -2.48 -5.31
C ALA A 26 -9.90 -2.29 -5.39
N GLN A 27 -10.66 -2.94 -4.51
CA GLN A 27 -12.10 -2.76 -4.41
C GLN A 27 -12.47 -1.51 -3.62
N GLU A 28 -11.74 -1.19 -2.56
CA GLU A 28 -12.06 -0.07 -1.66
C GLU A 28 -11.53 1.29 -2.13
N ILE A 29 -10.43 1.32 -2.90
CA ILE A 29 -9.93 2.54 -3.52
C ILE A 29 -10.90 2.95 -4.64
N LYS A 30 -11.67 4.02 -4.39
CA LYS A 30 -12.67 4.52 -5.34
C LYS A 30 -12.11 5.64 -6.19
N ASN A 31 -12.57 5.69 -7.44
CA ASN A 31 -12.30 6.81 -8.34
C ASN A 31 -12.70 8.15 -7.70
N GLY A 32 -11.83 9.15 -7.78
CA GLY A 32 -12.00 10.49 -7.23
C GLY A 32 -11.88 10.58 -5.71
N SER A 33 -11.55 9.48 -5.01
CA SER A 33 -11.39 9.52 -3.55
C SER A 33 -10.10 10.26 -3.12
N ALA A 34 -10.13 10.84 -1.92
CA ALA A 34 -8.91 11.31 -1.25
C ALA A 34 -8.40 10.20 -0.33
N LEU A 35 -7.29 9.57 -0.71
CA LEU A 35 -6.73 8.41 -0.03
C LEU A 35 -5.66 8.84 0.98
N SER A 36 -5.74 8.31 2.20
CA SER A 36 -4.70 8.49 3.22
C SER A 36 -4.19 7.14 3.69
N ILE A 37 -2.88 6.91 3.63
CA ILE A 37 -2.23 5.66 4.00
C ILE A 37 -1.17 5.95 5.06
N VAL A 38 -1.16 5.16 6.13
CA VAL A 38 -0.06 5.11 7.09
C VAL A 38 0.62 3.75 6.95
N SER A 39 1.92 3.73 6.66
CA SER A 39 2.69 2.49 6.55
C SER A 39 4.14 2.70 6.93
N ALA A 40 4.81 1.70 7.48
CA ALA A 40 6.26 1.75 7.65
C ALA A 40 7.00 1.67 6.30
N TYR A 41 6.47 0.90 5.35
CA TYR A 41 7.09 0.68 4.04
C TYR A 41 6.05 0.52 2.92
N PHE A 42 6.43 0.92 1.70
CA PHE A 42 5.63 0.69 0.50
C PHE A 42 6.56 0.43 -0.68
N THR A 43 6.55 -0.79 -1.20
CA THR A 43 7.49 -1.22 -2.25
C THR A 43 6.98 -0.85 -3.64
N ILE A 44 7.89 -0.79 -4.62
CA ILE A 44 7.50 -0.53 -6.01
C ILE A 44 6.55 -1.61 -6.57
N ASN A 45 6.70 -2.87 -6.15
CA ASN A 45 5.82 -3.97 -6.56
C ASN A 45 4.39 -3.79 -6.01
N ALA A 46 4.25 -3.26 -4.78
CA ALA A 46 2.95 -2.95 -4.21
C ALA A 46 2.29 -1.79 -4.96
N PHE A 47 3.07 -0.78 -5.37
CA PHE A 47 2.58 0.29 -6.23
C PHE A 47 2.13 -0.24 -7.59
N GLU A 48 2.92 -1.07 -8.27
CA GLU A 48 2.58 -1.65 -9.57
C GLU A 48 1.25 -2.42 -9.51
N ALA A 49 1.05 -3.24 -8.46
CA ALA A 49 -0.18 -4.00 -8.26
C ALA A 49 -1.42 -3.10 -8.04
N LEU A 50 -1.23 -1.88 -7.53
CA LEU A 50 -2.28 -0.91 -7.24
C LEU A 50 -2.29 0.29 -8.20
N GLN A 51 -1.47 0.28 -9.24
CA GLN A 51 -1.22 1.45 -10.07
C GLN A 51 -2.49 1.97 -10.71
N LYS A 52 -3.32 1.07 -11.26
CA LYS A 52 -4.59 1.45 -11.88
C LYS A 52 -5.53 2.18 -10.91
N PRO A 53 -5.96 1.59 -9.78
CA PRO A 53 -6.85 2.30 -8.85
C PRO A 53 -6.20 3.54 -8.22
N LEU A 54 -4.87 3.54 -8.00
CA LEU A 54 -4.17 4.71 -7.48
C LEU A 54 -4.10 5.88 -8.48
N ASN A 55 -4.11 5.61 -9.78
CA ASN A 55 -4.17 6.67 -10.80
C ASN A 55 -5.56 7.30 -10.94
N GLU A 56 -6.59 6.69 -10.35
CA GLU A 56 -7.98 7.15 -10.41
C GLU A 56 -8.37 7.98 -9.17
N ILE A 57 -7.51 8.09 -8.14
CA ILE A 57 -7.80 8.90 -6.95
C ILE A 57 -7.55 10.39 -7.20
N ALA A 58 -8.21 11.26 -6.44
CA ALA A 58 -8.02 12.70 -6.52
C ALA A 58 -6.76 13.18 -5.77
N GLU A 59 -6.43 12.51 -4.65
CA GLU A 59 -5.33 12.88 -3.77
C GLU A 59 -4.78 11.64 -3.05
N LEU A 60 -3.46 11.57 -2.89
CA LEU A 60 -2.79 10.61 -2.02
C LEU A 60 -2.02 11.34 -0.93
N ARG A 61 -2.35 11.06 0.33
CA ARG A 61 -1.51 11.38 1.49
C ARG A 61 -0.89 10.11 2.04
N PHE A 62 0.44 10.05 2.01
CA PHE A 62 1.17 8.90 2.52
C PHE A 62 2.01 9.34 3.73
N LEU A 63 1.76 8.73 4.89
CA LEU A 63 2.55 8.92 6.11
C LEU A 63 3.42 7.70 6.33
N PHE A 64 4.74 7.88 6.23
CA PHE A 64 5.68 6.84 6.58
C PHE A 64 5.85 6.78 8.10
N GLY A 65 5.61 5.59 8.66
CA GLY A 65 5.72 5.35 10.10
C GLY A 65 7.15 5.22 10.61
N ASP A 66 8.13 5.05 9.70
CA ASP A 66 9.55 4.96 10.02
C ASP A 66 10.25 6.31 9.70
N PRO A 67 10.77 7.03 10.72
CA PRO A 67 11.46 8.30 10.51
C PRO A 67 12.78 8.18 9.75
N ASP A 68 13.44 7.01 9.79
CA ASP A 68 14.70 6.82 9.07
C ASP A 68 14.47 6.63 7.57
N PHE A 69 13.32 6.06 7.19
CA PHE A 69 12.90 5.99 5.79
C PHE A 69 12.73 7.39 5.19
N ILE A 70 12.13 8.33 5.93
CA ILE A 70 12.01 9.73 5.49
C ILE A 70 13.37 10.39 5.25
N LYS A 71 14.37 10.15 6.12
CA LYS A 71 15.72 10.70 5.96
C LYS A 71 16.40 10.21 4.68
N SER A 72 16.10 8.99 4.24
CA SER A 72 16.63 8.41 3.00
C SER A 72 15.94 8.92 1.73
N LEU A 73 14.70 9.41 1.86
CA LEU A 73 13.92 9.99 0.76
C LEU A 73 14.11 11.50 0.59
N ASP A 74 14.73 12.16 1.58
CA ASP A 74 15.03 13.58 1.50
C ASP A 74 15.95 13.85 0.29
N PRO A 75 15.49 14.59 -0.74
CA PRO A 75 16.27 14.84 -1.93
C PRO A 75 17.58 15.60 -1.64
N SER A 76 17.68 16.28 -0.49
CA SER A 76 18.91 16.93 -0.03
C SER A 76 19.96 15.96 0.52
N ASN A 77 19.57 14.71 0.81
CA ASN A 77 20.42 13.62 1.29
C ASN A 77 20.82 12.63 0.17
N THR A 78 20.49 12.92 -1.10
CA THR A 78 20.77 12.05 -2.25
C THR A 78 22.25 12.06 -2.71
N GLU A 79 23.16 12.58 -1.90
CA GLU A 79 24.60 12.47 -2.13
C GLU A 79 25.14 11.26 -1.36
N SER A 80 25.60 10.24 -2.10
CA SER A 80 26.39 9.08 -1.63
C SER A 80 25.67 7.72 -1.58
N GLN A 81 25.04 7.29 -2.68
CA GLN A 81 25.05 5.88 -3.06
C GLN A 81 25.42 5.72 -4.55
N LYS A 82 26.61 6.22 -4.91
CA LYS A 82 27.35 5.83 -6.11
C LYS A 82 28.76 5.42 -5.71
N THR A 83 28.90 4.29 -5.02
CA THR A 83 30.16 3.53 -4.94
C THR A 83 29.92 2.22 -4.21
N ALA A 84 29.75 1.14 -4.97
CA ALA A 84 30.29 -0.20 -4.71
C ALA A 84 30.23 -0.99 -6.03
#